data_AF-A0A8J4DEY3-F1
#
_entry.id   AF-A0A8J4DEY3-F1
#
_cell.length_a   1.000
_cell.length_b   1.000
_cell.length_c   1.000
_cell.angle_alpha   90.00
_cell.angle_beta   90.00
_cell.angle_gamma   90.00
#
_symmetry.space_group_name_H-M   'P 1'
#
loop_
_entity.id
_entity.type
_entity.pdbx_description
1 polymer ?
#
loop_
_entity_poly.entity_id
_entity_poly.type
_entity_poly.pdbx_seq_one_letter_code
_entity_poly.pdbx_strand_id
1 'polypeptide(L)'
;SSSPPSLPDHASTSRARKQGWTEQHISYMCQALAQAHEAWACREVPVGCVVVRDGEVIGRGHNLTNKTRNGTRHAEIIAIDQMLAVSNGSVQDAGFERREPSTSSGLWPSA
;
A
#
# COMPACT_ATOMS: atom_id res chain seq x y z
N SER A 1 8.06 -51.14 25.76
CA SER A 1 7.80 -50.43 24.50
C SER A 1 7.17 -49.09 24.81
N SER A 2 8.00 -48.07 25.03
CA SER A 2 7.54 -46.72 25.35
C SER A 2 7.18 -46.00 24.05
N SER A 3 5.89 -45.82 23.80
CA SER A 3 5.38 -44.99 22.71
C SER A 3 5.90 -43.55 22.85
N PRO A 4 6.23 -42.85 21.74
CA PRO A 4 6.64 -41.45 21.79
C PRO A 4 5.45 -40.56 22.21
N PRO A 5 5.69 -39.42 22.87
CA PRO A 5 4.65 -38.48 23.25
C PRO A 5 4.01 -37.85 22.00
N SER A 6 2.68 -37.82 21.98
CA SER A 6 1.88 -37.19 20.93
C SER A 6 2.22 -35.71 20.82
N LEU A 7 2.47 -35.24 19.60
CA LEU A 7 2.59 -33.80 19.30
C LEU A 7 1.27 -33.09 19.64
N PRO A 8 1.31 -31.86 20.19
CA PRO A 8 0.11 -31.11 20.51
C PRO A 8 -0.67 -30.76 19.24
N ASP A 9 -1.98 -30.98 19.31
CA ASP A 9 -2.95 -30.63 18.28
C ASP A 9 -2.89 -29.12 18.01
N HIS A 10 -2.62 -28.71 16.77
CA HIS A 10 -2.41 -27.31 16.38
C HIS A 10 -3.68 -26.43 16.47
N ALA A 11 -4.75 -26.94 17.06
CA ALA A 11 -5.99 -26.22 17.28
C ALA A 11 -5.96 -25.52 18.64
N SER A 12 -5.67 -24.21 18.60
CA SER A 12 -6.18 -23.14 19.49
C SER A 12 -5.11 -22.39 20.29
N THR A 13 -4.59 -21.31 19.72
CA THR A 13 -4.24 -20.11 20.49
C THR A 13 -4.64 -18.86 19.71
N SER A 14 -5.23 -17.94 20.45
CA SER A 14 -6.07 -16.81 20.06
C SER A 14 -5.38 -15.69 19.27
N ARG A 15 -6.17 -15.04 18.39
CA ARG A 15 -6.00 -13.65 17.86
C ARG A 15 -5.10 -13.36 16.65
N ALA A 16 -4.70 -14.33 15.83
CA ALA A 16 -3.96 -14.02 14.59
C ALA A 16 -4.39 -14.87 13.39
N ARG A 17 -5.53 -14.53 12.77
CA ARG A 17 -5.65 -14.72 11.32
C ARG A 17 -4.69 -13.74 10.68
N LYS A 18 -3.43 -14.16 10.51
CA LYS A 18 -2.46 -13.55 9.58
C LYS A 18 -3.20 -13.32 8.28
N GLN A 19 -3.46 -12.07 7.89
CA GLN A 19 -4.12 -11.80 6.61
C GLN A 19 -3.19 -12.30 5.52
N GLY A 20 -3.59 -13.40 4.85
CA GLY A 20 -2.87 -13.94 3.72
C GLY A 20 -2.97 -13.00 2.53
N TRP A 21 -1.93 -12.96 1.71
CA TRP A 21 -1.98 -12.28 0.41
C TRP A 21 -3.02 -12.99 -0.48
N THR A 22 -3.90 -12.23 -1.11
CA THR A 22 -4.85 -12.76 -2.10
C THR A 22 -4.22 -12.77 -3.49
N GLU A 23 -4.82 -13.50 -4.44
CA GLU A 23 -4.43 -13.46 -5.85
C GLU A 23 -4.49 -12.02 -6.41
N GLN A 24 -5.46 -11.23 -5.94
CA GLN A 24 -5.57 -9.81 -6.30
C GLN A 24 -4.36 -9.02 -5.80
N HIS A 25 -3.86 -9.25 -4.58
CA HIS A 25 -2.66 -8.58 -4.11
C HIS A 25 -1.44 -8.91 -4.97
N ILE A 26 -1.31 -10.17 -5.41
CA ILE A 26 -0.24 -10.58 -6.33
C ILE A 26 -0.36 -9.82 -7.65
N SER A 27 -1.57 -9.75 -8.23
CA SER A 27 -1.84 -8.98 -9.45
C SER A 27 -1.47 -7.50 -9.32
N TYR A 28 -1.84 -6.86 -8.20
CA TYR A 28 -1.46 -5.45 -7.94
C TYR A 28 0.05 -5.29 -7.77
N MET A 29 0.72 -6.24 -7.11
CA MET A 29 2.17 -6.22 -6.97
C MET A 29 2.88 -6.39 -8.31
N CYS A 30 2.38 -7.25 -9.20
CA CYS A 30 2.89 -7.37 -10.57
C CYS A 30 2.78 -6.05 -11.34
N GLN A 31 1.69 -5.30 -11.16
CA GLN A 31 1.54 -3.96 -11.76
C GLN A 31 2.53 -2.94 -11.16
N ALA A 32 2.76 -2.98 -9.84
CA ALA A 32 3.78 -2.14 -9.21
C ALA A 32 5.20 -2.48 -9.69
N LEU A 33 5.52 -3.77 -9.88
CA LEU A 33 6.80 -4.20 -10.44
C LEU A 33 6.99 -3.75 -11.89
N ALA A 34 5.92 -3.75 -12.70
CA ALA A 34 5.98 -3.17 -14.04
C ALA A 34 6.36 -1.67 -14.00
N GLN A 35 5.81 -0.91 -13.06
CA GLN A 35 6.24 0.49 -12.83
C GLN A 35 7.71 0.59 -12.38
N ALA A 36 8.18 -0.31 -11.50
CA ALA A 36 9.58 -0.34 -11.11
C ALA A 36 10.53 -0.61 -12.29
N HIS A 37 10.12 -1.45 -13.25
CA HIS A 37 10.86 -1.67 -14.50
C HIS A 37 10.92 -0.40 -15.37
N GLU A 38 9.85 0.39 -15.44
CA GLU A 38 9.87 1.69 -16.14
C GLU A 38 10.86 2.68 -15.50
N ALA A 39 10.89 2.75 -14.16
CA ALA A 39 11.90 3.53 -13.44
C ALA A 39 13.32 3.05 -13.78
N TRP A 40 13.54 1.73 -13.76
CA TRP A 40 14.84 1.15 -14.14
C TRP A 40 15.25 1.54 -15.57
N ALA A 41 14.33 1.43 -16.54
CA ALA A 41 14.57 1.83 -17.92
C ALA A 41 14.91 3.32 -18.04
N CYS A 42 14.35 4.16 -17.17
CA CYS A 42 14.65 5.58 -17.06
C CYS A 42 15.94 5.90 -16.26
N ARG A 43 16.70 4.89 -15.81
CA ARG A 43 17.87 5.04 -14.92
C ARG A 43 17.54 5.70 -13.58
N GLU A 44 16.35 5.44 -13.08
CA GLU A 44 15.89 5.86 -11.75
C GLU A 44 16.07 4.71 -10.75
N VAL A 45 15.91 5.01 -9.46
CA VAL A 45 15.79 3.98 -8.42
C VAL A 45 14.54 3.14 -8.75
N PRO A 46 14.64 1.80 -8.89
CA PRO A 46 13.56 0.96 -9.40
C PRO A 46 12.48 0.72 -8.35
N VAL A 47 11.63 1.72 -8.16
CA VAL A 47 10.47 1.68 -7.25
C VAL A 47 9.22 1.98 -8.06
N GLY A 48 8.19 1.17 -7.87
CA GLY A 48 6.88 1.35 -8.47
C GLY A 48 5.76 1.25 -7.42
N CYS A 49 4.66 1.94 -7.68
CA CYS A 49 3.51 2.05 -6.79
C CYS A 49 2.21 1.97 -7.60
N VAL A 50 1.19 1.35 -7.01
CA VAL A 50 -0.18 1.39 -7.50
C VAL A 50 -1.12 1.74 -6.35
N VAL A 51 -2.14 2.55 -6.62
CA VAL A 51 -3.21 2.89 -5.68
C VAL A 51 -4.47 2.17 -6.13
N VAL A 52 -5.05 1.38 -5.23
CA VAL A 52 -6.22 0.54 -5.50
C VAL A 52 -7.39 0.99 -4.64
N ARG A 53 -8.58 1.10 -5.24
CA ARG A 53 -9.83 1.36 -4.54
C ARG A 53 -10.93 0.51 -5.15
N ASP A 54 -11.75 -0.12 -4.32
CA ASP A 54 -12.90 -0.92 -4.75
C ASP A 54 -12.54 -2.00 -5.80
N GLY A 55 -11.32 -2.54 -5.72
CA GLY A 55 -10.80 -3.55 -6.64
C GLY A 55 -10.19 -3.00 -7.94
N GLU A 56 -10.16 -1.68 -8.12
CA GLU A 56 -9.65 -1.01 -9.32
C GLU A 56 -8.38 -0.21 -9.02
N VAL A 57 -7.41 -0.27 -9.94
CA VAL A 57 -6.20 0.55 -9.86
C VAL A 57 -6.49 1.95 -10.41
N ILE A 58 -6.64 2.90 -9.50
CA ILE A 58 -6.97 4.30 -9.80
C ILE A 58 -5.73 5.21 -9.91
N GLY A 59 -4.54 4.71 -9.55
CA GLY A 59 -3.29 5.45 -9.69
C GLY A 59 -2.08 4.51 -9.84
N ARG A 60 -1.07 4.94 -10.59
CA ARG A 60 0.18 4.22 -10.84
C ARG A 60 1.33 5.24 -10.87
N GLY A 61 2.49 4.82 -10.38
CA GLY A 61 3.66 5.69 -10.37
C GLY A 61 4.96 4.92 -10.28
N HIS A 62 6.01 5.51 -10.84
CA HIS A 62 7.39 5.05 -10.71
C HIS A 62 8.29 6.23 -10.38
N ASN A 63 9.43 5.97 -9.76
CA ASN A 63 10.32 7.04 -9.33
C ASN A 63 10.82 7.89 -10.52
N LEU A 64 10.78 9.21 -10.40
CA LEU A 64 11.21 10.17 -11.42
C LEU A 64 12.09 11.30 -10.84
N THR A 65 12.70 11.06 -9.68
CA THR A 65 13.39 12.12 -8.91
C THR A 65 14.55 12.74 -9.69
N ASN A 66 15.36 11.92 -10.36
CA ASN A 66 16.52 12.41 -11.11
C ASN A 66 16.10 13.08 -12.43
N LYS A 67 15.20 12.45 -13.18
CA LYS A 67 14.69 12.92 -14.48
C LYS A 67 13.99 14.26 -14.36
N THR A 68 13.23 14.46 -13.28
CA THR A 68 12.52 15.73 -13.03
C THR A 68 13.33 16.74 -12.22
N ARG A 69 14.50 16.35 -11.70
CA ARG A 69 15.29 17.12 -10.72
C ARG A 69 14.46 17.57 -9.51
N ASN A 70 13.53 16.71 -9.09
CA ASN A 70 12.65 16.98 -7.96
C ASN A 70 12.63 15.78 -7.03
N GLY A 71 13.22 15.95 -5.84
CA GLY A 71 13.32 14.90 -4.82
C GLY A 71 11.98 14.39 -4.29
N THR A 72 10.86 15.08 -4.53
CA THR A 72 9.54 14.62 -4.08
C THR A 72 8.83 13.72 -5.10
N ARG A 73 9.37 13.56 -6.32
CA ARG A 73 8.78 12.78 -7.41
C ARG A 73 9.04 11.28 -7.24
N HIS A 74 8.72 10.78 -6.06
CA HIS A 74 8.71 9.36 -5.71
C HIS A 74 7.51 8.64 -6.36
N ALA A 75 7.59 7.32 -6.46
CA ALA A 75 6.54 6.49 -7.05
C ALA A 75 5.17 6.69 -6.38
N GLU A 76 5.15 6.81 -5.05
CA GLU A 76 3.94 7.00 -4.24
C GLU A 76 3.26 8.34 -4.53
N ILE A 77 4.04 9.42 -4.59
CA ILE A 77 3.52 10.76 -4.87
C ILE A 77 2.95 10.83 -6.29
N ILE A 78 3.63 10.23 -7.26
CA ILE A 78 3.15 10.18 -8.65
C ILE A 78 1.87 9.35 -8.76
N ALA A 79 1.76 8.23 -8.04
CA ALA A 79 0.54 7.42 -8.04
C ALA A 79 -0.66 8.18 -7.42
N ILE A 80 -0.42 8.97 -6.37
CA ILE A 80 -1.42 9.87 -5.77
C ILE A 80 -1.81 10.99 -6.75
N ASP A 81 -0.84 11.64 -7.40
CA ASP A 81 -1.12 12.67 -8.41
C ASP A 81 -2.02 12.11 -9.52
N GLN A 82 -1.73 10.90 -10.01
CA GLN A 82 -2.54 10.25 -11.04
C GLN A 82 -3.95 9.92 -10.53
N MET A 83 -4.08 9.41 -9.30
CA MET A 83 -5.38 9.16 -8.67
C MET A 83 -6.23 10.44 -8.58
N LEU A 84 -5.62 11.55 -8.15
CA LEU A 84 -6.29 12.84 -8.02
C LEU A 84 -6.71 13.42 -9.38
N ALA A 85 -5.95 13.14 -10.44
CA ALA A 85 -6.31 13.53 -11.79
C ALA A 85 -7.51 12.74 -12.34
N VAL A 86 -7.63 11.46 -12.01
CA VAL A 86 -8.77 10.60 -12.43
C VAL A 86 -10.06 10.97 -11.69
N SER A 87 -9.97 11.48 -10.46
CA SER A 87 -11.12 11.86 -9.62
C SER A 87 -11.70 13.25 -9.93
N ASN A 88 -11.42 13.80 -11.11
CA ASN A 88 -12.00 15.05 -11.62
C ASN A 88 -11.82 16.28 -10.70
N GLY A 89 -10.71 16.36 -9.95
CA GLY A 89 -10.35 17.53 -9.13
C GLY A 89 -11.19 17.72 -7.86
N SER A 90 -12.23 16.92 -7.66
CA SER A 90 -13.00 16.86 -6.43
C SER A 90 -12.31 15.89 -5.47
N VAL A 91 -11.55 16.42 -4.51
CA VAL A 91 -11.01 15.65 -3.35
C VAL A 91 -12.12 14.93 -2.55
N GLN A 92 -13.40 15.08 -2.94
CA GLN A 92 -14.58 14.52 -2.28
C GLN A 92 -15.06 13.20 -2.90
N ASP A 93 -14.66 12.86 -4.13
CA ASP A 93 -15.12 11.62 -4.78
C ASP A 93 -14.19 10.43 -4.52
N ALA A 94 -12.91 10.70 -4.25
CA ALA A 94 -12.01 9.78 -3.58
C ALA A 94 -12.49 9.67 -2.12
N GLY A 95 -13.21 8.61 -1.75
CA GLY A 95 -13.80 8.36 -0.43
C GLY A 95 -12.78 8.18 0.71
N PHE A 96 -11.81 9.07 0.76
CA PHE A 96 -10.93 9.32 1.88
C PHE A 96 -11.69 10.23 2.85
N GLU A 97 -12.71 9.67 3.51
CA GLU A 97 -13.32 10.33 4.65
C GLU A 97 -12.20 10.60 5.67
N ARG A 98 -11.99 11.88 6.01
CA ARG A 98 -11.19 12.22 7.18
C ARG A 98 -11.82 11.48 8.35
N ARG A 99 -11.11 10.49 8.91
CA ARG A 99 -11.50 9.95 10.21
C ARG A 99 -11.42 11.11 11.19
N GLU A 100 -12.58 11.59 11.61
CA GLU A 100 -12.68 12.52 12.73
C GLU A 100 -11.94 11.88 13.92
N PRO A 101 -11.05 12.61 14.61
CA PRO A 101 -10.36 12.07 15.77
C PRO A 101 -11.43 11.64 16.77
N SER A 102 -11.47 10.34 17.09
CA SER A 102 -12.40 9.81 18.07
C SER A 102 -12.21 10.56 19.38
N THR A 103 -13.25 11.24 19.86
CA THR A 103 -13.28 12.02 21.11
C THR A 103 -13.18 11.14 22.37
N SER A 104 -12.61 9.94 22.28
CA SER A 104 -12.25 9.15 23.45
C SER A 104 -10.98 9.74 24.08
N SER A 105 -11.18 10.77 24.88
CA SER A 105 -10.34 11.21 26.01
C SER A 105 -9.03 10.44 26.19
N GLY A 106 -7.97 10.95 25.55
CA GLY A 106 -6.60 10.55 25.76
C GLY A 106 -5.73 11.80 25.67
N LEU A 107 -5.54 12.44 26.82
CA LEU A 107 -4.66 13.60 27.00
C LEU A 107 -3.28 13.32 26.38
N TRP A 108 -2.88 14.10 25.38
CA TRP A 108 -1.47 14.20 24.98
C TRP A 108 -0.82 15.25 25.89
N PRO A 109 0.17 14.91 26.73
CA PRO A 109 0.82 15.91 27.57
C PRO A 109 1.64 16.86 26.67
N SER A 110 1.35 18.16 26.78
CA SER A 110 2.16 19.20 26.15
C SER A 110 3.49 19.30 26.90
N ALA A 111 4.60 19.33 26.14
CA ALA A 111 5.91 19.72 26.65
C ALA A 111 5.98 21.24 26.88
#